data_AF-A0A317JNZ4-F1
#
_entry.id   AF-A0A317JNZ4-F1
#
_cell.length_a   1.000
_cell.length_b   1.000
_cell.length_c   1.000
_cell.angle_alpha   90.00
_cell.angle_beta   90.00
_cell.angle_gamma   90.00
#
_symmetry.space_group_name_H-M   'P 1'
#
loop_
_entity.id
_entity.type
_entity.pdbx_description
1 polymer ?
#
loop_
_entity_poly.entity_id
_entity_poly.type
_entity_poly.pdbx_seq_one_letter_code
_entity_poly.pdbx_strand_id
1 'polypeptide(L)'
;MLAAMIGKQLLQLKFSRGDETEADIVGLELAARAGYDPRAGVTVWRQFSEHNRREPLEFLSDHPIHAHREDTIRAHLKETLPLYARAKAKLESEQPEATPSPD
;
A
#
# COMPACT_ATOMS: atom_id res chain seq x y z
N MET A 1 19.07 17.20 28.81
CA MET A 1 18.60 15.81 28.55
C MET A 1 17.52 15.74 27.45
N LEU A 2 16.57 16.68 27.35
CA LEU A 2 15.53 16.68 26.29
C LEU A 2 16.10 16.75 24.85
N ALA A 3 17.15 17.55 24.64
CA ALA A 3 17.81 17.70 23.34
C ALA A 3 18.49 16.40 22.83
N ALA A 4 19.00 15.56 23.72
CA ALA A 4 19.65 14.30 23.36
C ALA A 4 18.65 13.21 22.95
N MET A 5 17.40 13.30 23.43
CA MET A 5 16.31 12.39 23.05
C MET A 5 15.74 12.72 21.67
N ILE A 6 15.58 14.01 21.35
CA ILE A 6 15.15 14.46 20.01
C ILE A 6 16.22 14.14 18.96
N GLY A 7 17.51 14.25 19.30
CA GLY A 7 18.61 13.92 18.41
C GLY A 7 18.68 12.43 18.00
N LYS A 8 18.34 11.49 18.89
CA LYS A 8 18.24 10.06 18.54
C LYS A 8 17.05 9.75 17.64
N GLN A 9 15.93 10.42 17.85
CA GLN A 9 14.68 10.24 17.09
C GLN A 9 14.84 10.57 15.59
N LEU A 10 15.71 11.53 15.25
CA LEU A 10 16.01 11.95 13.88
C LEU A 10 17.05 11.08 13.18
N LEU A 11 17.88 10.34 13.93
CA LEU A 11 18.96 9.50 13.38
C LEU A 11 18.55 8.02 13.19
N GLN A 12 17.34 7.63 13.61
CA GLN A 12 16.87 6.24 13.61
C GLN A 12 15.80 5.90 12.56
N LEU A 13 15.33 6.86 11.76
CA LEU A 13 14.34 6.61 10.71
C LEU A 13 15.02 6.82 9.35
N LYS A 14 15.16 5.75 8.55
CA LYS A 14 15.67 5.86 7.17
C LYS A 14 14.72 6.69 6.30
N PHE A 15 13.41 6.58 6.53
CA PHE A 15 12.36 7.34 5.87
C PHE A 15 11.48 8.07 6.89
N SER A 16 11.06 9.28 6.54
CA SER A 16 10.14 10.06 7.36
C SER A 16 8.74 9.42 7.35
N ARG A 17 7.91 9.71 8.35
CA ARG A 17 6.49 9.27 8.35
C ARG A 17 5.71 9.88 7.17
N GLY A 18 6.13 11.05 6.69
CA GLY A 18 5.57 11.68 5.50
C GLY A 18 5.91 10.89 4.25
N ASP A 19 7.16 10.45 4.13
CA ASP A 19 7.65 9.67 2.98
C ASP A 19 6.88 8.35 2.86
N GLU A 20 6.66 7.66 3.99
CA GLU A 20 5.85 6.43 4.04
C GLU A 20 4.39 6.65 3.65
N THR A 21 3.82 7.79 4.06
CA THR A 21 2.44 8.16 3.70
C THR A 21 2.32 8.48 2.21
N GLU A 22 3.28 9.19 1.64
CA GLU A 22 3.34 9.46 0.20
C GLU A 22 3.52 8.15 -0.58
N ALA A 23 4.40 7.26 -0.12
CA ALA A 23 4.62 5.94 -0.70
C ALA A 23 3.35 5.08 -0.69
N ASP A 24 2.55 5.12 0.39
CA ASP A 24 1.25 4.44 0.45
C ASP A 24 0.29 4.95 -0.63
N ILE A 25 0.18 6.28 -0.76
CA ILE A 25 -0.75 6.92 -1.70
C ILE A 25 -0.36 6.60 -3.14
N VAL A 26 0.90 6.86 -3.49
CA VAL A 26 1.42 6.62 -4.84
C VAL A 26 1.38 5.13 -5.17
N GLY A 27 1.78 4.27 -4.24
CA GLY A 27 1.73 2.82 -4.38
C GLY A 27 0.31 2.31 -4.63
N LEU A 28 -0.68 2.84 -3.90
CA LEU A 28 -2.09 2.48 -4.05
C LEU A 28 -2.65 2.89 -5.42
N GLU A 29 -2.30 4.08 -5.90
CA GLU A 29 -2.67 4.53 -7.25
C GLU A 29 -2.05 3.66 -8.34
N LEU A 30 -0.76 3.34 -8.22
CA LEU A 30 -0.05 2.49 -9.17
C LEU A 30 -0.66 1.09 -9.21
N ALA A 31 -0.94 0.49 -8.05
CA ALA A 31 -1.61 -0.79 -7.94
C ALA A 31 -2.99 -0.77 -8.61
N ALA A 32 -3.79 0.26 -8.34
CA ALA A 32 -5.11 0.42 -8.96
C ALA A 32 -5.02 0.53 -10.49
N ARG A 33 -4.09 1.34 -11.01
CA ARG A 33 -3.88 1.50 -12.46
C ARG A 33 -3.35 0.22 -13.13
N ALA A 34 -2.64 -0.61 -12.38
CA ALA A 34 -2.19 -1.93 -12.83
C ALA A 34 -3.30 -3.01 -12.78
N GLY A 35 -4.50 -2.66 -12.28
CA GLY A 35 -5.64 -3.59 -12.21
C GLY A 35 -5.68 -4.40 -10.91
N TYR A 36 -4.92 -4.03 -9.88
CA TYR A 36 -5.06 -4.60 -8.54
C TYR A 36 -6.12 -3.84 -7.74
N ASP A 37 -6.92 -4.57 -6.96
CA ASP A 37 -7.98 -3.97 -6.15
C ASP A 37 -7.36 -3.16 -4.97
N PRO A 38 -7.53 -1.82 -4.93
CA PRO A 38 -6.93 -1.01 -3.87
C PRO A 38 -7.48 -1.32 -2.47
N ARG A 39 -8.66 -1.96 -2.37
CA ARG A 39 -9.18 -2.44 -1.08
C ARG A 39 -8.29 -3.50 -0.44
N ALA A 40 -7.48 -4.21 -1.24
CA ALA A 40 -6.52 -5.17 -0.74
C ALA A 40 -5.41 -4.51 0.11
N GLY A 41 -5.09 -3.24 -0.12
CA GLY A 41 -4.09 -2.50 0.67
C GLY A 41 -4.42 -2.47 2.17
N VAL A 42 -5.70 -2.30 2.52
CA VAL A 42 -6.19 -2.38 3.92
C VAL A 42 -5.86 -3.74 4.52
N THR A 43 -6.12 -4.82 3.77
CA THR A 43 -5.86 -6.18 4.22
C THR A 43 -4.37 -6.43 4.43
N VAL A 44 -3.52 -5.99 3.50
CA VAL A 44 -2.06 -6.15 3.58
C VAL A 44 -1.51 -5.50 4.85
N TRP A 45 -1.86 -4.24 5.12
CA TRP A 45 -1.34 -3.53 6.29
C TRP A 45 -1.89 -4.05 7.62
N ARG A 46 -3.13 -4.52 7.64
CA ARG A 46 -3.67 -5.24 8.80
C ARG A 46 -2.86 -6.51 9.07
N GLN A 47 -2.57 -7.31 8.04
CA GLN A 47 -1.78 -8.53 8.18
C GLN A 47 -0.35 -8.24 8.62
N PHE A 48 0.30 -7.19 8.10
CA PHE A 48 1.63 -6.77 8.55
C PHE A 48 1.62 -6.35 10.01
N SER A 49 0.63 -5.58 10.44
CA SER A 49 0.45 -5.18 11.84
C SER A 49 0.31 -6.38 12.77
N GLU A 50 -0.48 -7.37 12.37
CA GLU A 50 -0.72 -8.59 13.14
C GLU A 50 0.53 -9.49 13.21
N HIS A 51 1.25 -9.66 12.10
CA HIS A 51 2.47 -10.47 12.05
C HIS A 51 3.60 -9.83 12.85
N ASN A 52 3.81 -8.51 12.70
CA ASN A 52 4.87 -7.79 13.41
C ASN A 52 4.75 -7.87 14.94
N ARG A 53 3.54 -8.08 15.48
CA ARG A 53 3.31 -8.31 16.92
C ARG A 53 3.81 -9.67 17.40
N ARG A 54 3.89 -10.66 16.50
CA ARG A 54 4.36 -12.02 16.80
C ARG A 54 5.85 -12.15 16.51
N GLU A 55 6.26 -11.68 15.34
CA GLU A 55 7.64 -11.75 14.86
C GLU A 55 7.94 -10.44 14.09
N PRO A 56 8.92 -9.64 14.55
CA PRO A 56 9.28 -8.40 13.88
C PRO A 56 9.66 -8.65 12.42
N LEU A 57 9.00 -7.95 11.50
CA LEU A 57 9.30 -8.07 10.07
C LEU A 57 10.53 -7.19 9.75
N GLU A 58 11.56 -7.76 9.11
CA GLU A 58 12.73 -7.00 8.68
C GLU A 58 12.35 -5.79 7.79
N PHE A 59 11.34 -5.97 6.93
CA PHE A 59 10.77 -4.91 6.10
C PHE A 59 10.37 -3.67 6.91
N LEU A 60 9.82 -3.85 8.12
CA LEU A 60 9.37 -2.77 8.97
C LEU A 60 10.51 -2.06 9.74
N SER A 61 11.74 -2.54 9.60
CA SER A 61 12.94 -1.85 10.11
C SER A 61 13.28 -0.62 9.26
N ASP A 62 13.11 -0.75 7.95
CA ASP A 62 13.36 0.33 6.98
C ASP A 62 12.06 1.10 6.68
N HIS A 63 10.91 0.42 6.70
CA HIS A 63 9.58 0.99 6.47
C HIS A 63 8.70 0.92 7.73
N PRO A 64 8.90 1.83 8.70
CA PRO A 64 8.25 1.75 9.99
C PRO A 64 6.73 1.89 9.85
N ILE A 65 6.00 0.99 10.50
CA ILE A 65 4.54 1.10 10.56
C ILE A 65 4.14 2.30 11.43
N HIS A 66 3.19 3.09 10.95
CA HIS A 66 2.56 4.15 11.74
C HIS A 66 1.06 3.89 11.91
N ALA A 67 0.50 4.38 13.01
CA ALA A 67 -0.87 4.07 13.44
C ALA A 67 -1.96 4.39 12.39
N HIS A 68 -1.66 5.26 11.43
CA HIS A 68 -2.61 5.79 10.46
C HIS A 68 -2.48 5.19 9.04
N ARG A 69 -1.65 4.17 8.79
CA ARG A 69 -1.51 3.60 7.41
C ARG A 69 -2.83 3.06 6.87
N GLU A 70 -3.59 2.34 7.69
CA GLU A 70 -4.90 1.84 7.30
C GLU A 70 -5.87 2.99 6.99
N ASP A 71 -5.88 4.03 7.81
CA ASP A 71 -6.72 5.22 7.63
C ASP A 71 -6.36 5.96 6.33
N THR A 72 -5.06 6.14 6.04
CA THR A 72 -4.57 6.74 4.79
C THR A 72 -5.12 6.01 3.58
N ILE A 73 -5.02 4.67 3.57
CA ILE A 73 -5.51 3.85 2.46
C ILE A 73 -7.02 3.97 2.33
N ARG A 74 -7.75 3.85 3.45
CA ARG A 74 -9.21 3.99 3.46
C ARG A 74 -9.66 5.35 2.92
N ALA A 75 -8.97 6.42 3.29
CA ALA A 75 -9.25 7.77 2.81
C ALA A 75 -9.02 7.92 1.31
N HIS A 76 -8.01 7.24 0.74
CA HIS A 76 -7.69 7.28 -0.69
C HIS A 76 -8.46 6.28 -1.57
N LEU A 77 -9.37 5.47 -1.00
CA LEU A 77 -10.18 4.53 -1.79
C LEU A 77 -11.09 5.27 -2.78
N LYS A 78 -11.55 6.47 -2.44
CA LYS A 78 -12.44 7.26 -3.30
C LYS A 78 -11.76 7.63 -4.63
N GLU A 79 -10.47 7.93 -4.59
CA GLU A 79 -9.64 8.33 -5.73
C GLU A 79 -9.16 7.11 -6.53
N THR A 80 -8.85 6.01 -5.84
CA THR A 80 -8.21 4.82 -6.45
C THR A 80 -9.21 3.82 -7.02
N LEU A 81 -10.42 3.68 -6.45
CA LEU A 81 -11.44 2.76 -6.97
C LEU A 81 -11.84 3.06 -8.44
N PRO A 82 -12.02 4.33 -8.87
CA PRO A 82 -12.25 4.63 -10.28
C PRO A 82 -11.06 4.29 -11.19
N LEU A 83 -9.81 4.43 -10.70
CA LEU A 83 -8.62 4.03 -11.45
C LEU A 83 -8.60 2.51 -11.68
N TYR A 84 -8.89 1.75 -10.62
CA TYR A 84 -9.02 0.30 -10.68
C TYR A 84 -10.12 -0.15 -11.65
N ALA A 85 -11.30 0.46 -11.59
CA ALA A 85 -12.41 0.12 -12.49
C ALA A 85 -12.04 0.33 -13.97
N ARG A 86 -11.36 1.45 -14.29
CA ARG A 86 -10.86 1.73 -15.65
C ARG A 86 -9.81 0.71 -16.09
N ALA A 87 -8.85 0.41 -15.22
CA ALA A 87 -7.81 -0.58 -15.52
C ALA A 87 -8.40 -1.97 -15.79
N LYS A 88 -9.34 -2.40 -14.95
CA LYS A 88 -10.04 -3.68 -15.10
C LYS A 88 -10.81 -3.77 -16.43
N ALA A 89 -11.58 -2.73 -16.77
CA ALA A 89 -12.32 -2.69 -18.04
C ALA A 89 -11.38 -2.75 -19.26
N LYS A 90 -10.24 -2.05 -19.21
CA LYS A 90 -9.21 -2.12 -20.25
C LYS A 90 -8.66 -3.54 -20.39
N LEU A 91 -8.26 -4.15 -19.28
CA LEU A 91 -7.71 -5.51 -19.26
C LEU A 91 -8.72 -6.53 -19.81
N GLU A 92 -10.00 -6.40 -19.46
CA GLU A 92 -11.08 -7.25 -19.99
C GLU A 92 -11.28 -7.07 -21.51
N SER A 93 -11.19 -5.83 -22.01
CA SER A 93 -11.30 -5.56 -23.46
C SER A 93 -10.11 -6.03 -24.28
N GLU A 94 -8.95 -6.21 -23.64
CA GLU A 94 -7.71 -6.65 -24.28
C GLU A 94 -7.51 -8.18 -24.18
N GLN A 95 -8.40 -8.90 -23.49
CA GLN A 95 -8.37 -10.35 -23.47
C GLN A 95 -8.63 -10.87 -24.89
N PRO A 96 -7.73 -11.70 -25.46
CA PRO A 96 -7.99 -12.31 -26.75
C PRO A 96 -9.28 -13.13 -26.63
N GLU A 97 -10.18 -12.96 -27.60
CA GLU A 97 -11.39 -13.73 -27.72
C GLU A 97 -11.03 -15.21 -27.55
N ALA A 98 -11.60 -15.87 -26.54
CA ALA A 98 -11.29 -17.27 -26.25
C ALA A 98 -11.51 -18.05 -27.55
N THR A 99 -10.47 -18.70 -28.06
CA THR A 99 -10.59 -19.56 -29.24
C THR A 99 -11.73 -20.54 -28.95
N PRO A 100 -12.78 -20.59 -29.78
CA PRO A 100 -13.86 -21.54 -29.58
C PRO A 100 -13.25 -22.94 -29.53
N SER A 101 -13.62 -23.72 -28.50
CA SER A 101 -13.19 -25.12 -28.43
C SER A 101 -13.62 -25.81 -29.71
N PRO A 102 -12.75 -26.62 -30.35
CA PRO A 102 -13.18 -27.48 -31.43
C PRO A 102 -14.19 -28.48 -30.86
N ASP A 103 -15.35 -28.58 -31.51
CA ASP A 103 -16.38 -29.61 -31.26
C ASP A 103 -15.81 -31.04 -31.41
#